data_AF-A0A2N2WI73-F1
#
_entry.id   AF-A0A2N2WI73-F1
#
_cell.length_a   1.000
_cell.length_b   1.000
_cell.length_c   1.000
_cell.angle_alpha   90.00
_cell.angle_beta   90.00
_cell.angle_gamma   90.00
#
_symmetry.space_group_name_H-M   'P 1'
#
loop_
_entity.id
_entity.type
_entity.pdbx_description
1 polymer ?
#
loop_
_entity_poly.entity_id
_entity_poly.type
_entity_poly.pdbx_seq_one_letter_code
_entity_poly.pdbx_strand_id
1 'polypeptide(L)'
;RSGYFKTQELATFRRLNSRLQGHPATAEGIEGVRIASGSLGQGLSVAIGAAISKKLSNEPSLVYVLMGDGEMDEGQIWEAAMYAAGKGVDNLIATVDYNKQQIDGPIDKVMPLGNLKAKWEAFGWQVLEMPGNDMEAVVKTFVKAKTLCGQHKPVCILMHSEMGHGVDFMAGTHHWHGVPPSNEQLATALTQLNETLGDY
;
A
#
# COMPACT_ATOMS: atom_id res chain seq x y z
N ARG A 1 -3.72 -14.31 11.66
CA ARG A 1 -2.86 -13.28 12.32
C ARG A 1 -1.41 -13.76 12.28
N SER A 2 -0.42 -12.85 12.15
CA SER A 2 1.00 -13.21 11.93
C SER A 2 1.86 -13.30 13.20
N GLY A 3 1.34 -12.92 14.37
CA GLY A 3 2.00 -13.16 15.67
C GLY A 3 3.04 -12.14 16.15
N TYR A 4 3.25 -11.04 15.44
CA TYR A 4 4.27 -10.02 15.78
C TYR A 4 4.03 -9.25 17.09
N PHE A 5 2.78 -9.17 17.57
CA PHE A 5 2.42 -8.51 18.82
C PHE A 5 1.06 -8.97 19.33
N LYS A 6 0.71 -8.64 20.57
CA LYS A 6 -0.55 -9.07 21.19
C LYS A 6 -1.72 -8.24 20.64
N THR A 7 -2.81 -8.90 20.26
CA THR A 7 -4.01 -8.21 19.72
C THR A 7 -4.54 -7.12 20.65
N GLN A 8 -4.43 -7.30 21.97
CA GLN A 8 -4.87 -6.32 22.96
C GLN A 8 -4.13 -4.97 22.83
N GLU A 9 -2.93 -4.94 22.25
CA GLU A 9 -2.19 -3.70 22.02
C GLU A 9 -2.92 -2.77 21.04
N LEU A 10 -3.77 -3.29 20.13
CA LEU A 10 -4.54 -2.48 19.17
C LEU A 10 -5.40 -1.41 19.85
N ALA A 11 -5.90 -1.68 21.06
CA ALA A 11 -6.67 -0.72 21.87
C ALA A 11 -5.84 0.49 22.35
N THR A 12 -4.52 0.46 22.16
CA THR A 12 -3.59 1.53 22.53
C THR A 12 -3.17 2.41 21.35
N PHE A 13 -3.65 2.14 20.14
CA PHE A 13 -3.32 2.90 18.93
C PHE A 13 -3.46 4.41 19.15
N ARG A 14 -2.42 5.16 18.78
CA ARG A 14 -2.30 6.64 18.92
C ARG A 14 -2.38 7.18 20.35
N ARG A 15 -2.36 6.35 21.40
CA ARG A 15 -2.26 6.82 22.78
C ARG A 15 -0.83 7.21 23.13
N LEU A 16 -0.69 8.19 24.03
CA LEU A 16 0.61 8.54 24.61
C LEU A 16 1.28 7.29 25.21
N ASN A 17 2.58 7.12 24.97
CA ASN A 17 3.40 5.97 25.39
C ASN A 17 2.98 4.62 24.79
N SER A 18 2.07 4.57 23.83
CA SER A 18 1.86 3.36 23.04
C SER A 18 2.99 3.20 22.04
N ARG A 19 3.40 1.97 21.74
CA ARG A 19 4.25 1.73 20.57
C ARG A 19 3.50 1.80 19.24
N LEU A 20 2.18 1.66 19.24
CA LEU A 20 1.32 1.74 18.04
C LEU A 20 1.05 3.20 17.66
N GLN A 21 2.02 3.80 16.98
CA GLN A 21 2.01 5.19 16.53
C GLN A 21 1.04 5.45 15.37
N GLY A 22 0.66 6.73 15.18
CA GLY A 22 -0.30 7.13 14.15
C GLY A 22 0.19 6.95 12.71
N HIS A 23 1.50 6.95 12.52
CA HIS A 23 2.20 6.41 11.36
C HIS A 23 3.22 5.39 11.85
N PRO A 24 3.52 4.32 11.08
CA PRO A 24 4.56 3.35 11.45
C PRO A 24 5.89 4.04 11.74
N ALA A 25 6.49 3.71 12.88
CA ALA A 25 7.76 4.25 13.34
C ALA A 25 8.65 3.14 13.90
N THR A 26 9.96 3.26 13.72
CA THR A 26 10.94 2.27 14.20
C THR A 26 11.36 2.50 15.65
N ALA A 27 11.21 3.74 16.15
CA ALA A 27 11.66 4.14 17.49
C ALA A 27 11.04 3.30 18.62
N GLU A 28 9.79 2.87 18.43
CA GLU A 28 9.03 2.13 19.44
C GLU A 28 9.20 0.60 19.37
N GLY A 29 10.09 0.11 18.50
CA GLY A 29 10.46 -1.31 18.45
C GLY A 29 9.30 -2.26 18.12
N ILE A 30 8.32 -1.84 17.31
CA ILE A 30 7.29 -2.76 16.80
C ILE A 30 7.95 -3.78 15.87
N GLU A 31 7.77 -5.06 16.19
CA GLU A 31 8.28 -6.13 15.35
C GLU A 31 7.62 -6.12 13.96
N GLY A 32 8.42 -6.29 12.90
CA GLY A 32 7.96 -6.19 11.52
C GLY A 32 8.00 -4.78 10.93
N VAL A 33 8.03 -3.72 11.74
CA VAL A 33 8.20 -2.33 11.25
C VAL A 33 9.69 -2.02 11.15
N ARG A 34 10.18 -1.87 9.91
CA ARG A 34 11.60 -1.62 9.61
C ARG A 34 11.87 -0.23 9.05
N ILE A 35 10.82 0.52 8.74
CA ILE A 35 10.89 1.87 8.16
C ILE A 35 9.91 2.76 8.91
N ALA A 36 10.29 4.02 9.13
CA ALA A 36 9.32 5.05 9.46
C ALA A 36 8.64 5.50 8.15
N SER A 37 7.33 5.64 8.15
CA SER A 37 6.56 6.15 7.00
C SER A 37 5.57 7.23 7.45
N GLY A 38 4.79 7.77 6.51
CA GLY A 38 3.79 8.82 6.76
C GLY A 38 4.01 10.06 5.89
N SER A 39 5.26 10.39 5.61
CA SER A 39 5.57 11.31 4.51
C SER A 39 5.40 10.56 3.20
N LEU A 40 4.39 10.95 2.41
CA LEU A 40 4.12 10.38 1.09
C LEU A 40 5.35 10.49 0.18
N GLY A 41 5.47 9.55 -0.76
CA GLY A 41 6.52 9.53 -1.79
C GLY A 41 7.78 8.77 -1.39
N GLN A 42 8.05 8.62 -0.09
CA GLN A 42 9.31 8.04 0.38
C GLN A 42 9.36 6.51 0.32
N GLY A 43 8.21 5.84 0.40
CA GLY A 43 8.13 4.38 0.55
C GLY A 43 8.82 3.63 -0.60
N LEU A 44 8.62 4.08 -1.84
CA LEU A 44 9.22 3.45 -3.02
C LEU A 44 10.76 3.57 -3.02
N SER A 45 11.29 4.75 -2.70
CA SER A 45 12.74 4.96 -2.62
C SER A 45 13.39 4.03 -1.59
N VAL A 46 12.75 3.88 -0.41
CA VAL A 46 13.24 2.99 0.65
C VAL A 46 13.15 1.52 0.22
N ALA A 47 12.05 1.12 -0.44
CA ALA A 47 11.87 -0.23 -0.97
C ALA A 47 12.92 -0.59 -2.02
N ILE A 48 13.29 0.34 -2.90
CA ILE A 48 14.39 0.18 -3.86
C ILE A 48 15.73 -0.06 -3.14
N GLY A 49 16.03 0.75 -2.11
CA GLY A 49 17.24 0.56 -1.30
C GLY A 49 17.29 -0.81 -0.64
N ALA A 50 16.16 -1.27 -0.09
CA ALA A 50 16.04 -2.62 0.48
C ALA A 50 16.24 -3.71 -0.59
N ALA A 51 15.65 -3.55 -1.77
CA ALA A 51 15.77 -4.50 -2.88
C ALA A 51 17.23 -4.66 -3.35
N ILE A 52 17.95 -3.54 -3.47
CA ILE A 52 19.39 -3.52 -3.80
C ILE A 52 20.21 -4.19 -2.69
N SER A 53 19.96 -3.86 -1.43
CA SER A 53 20.67 -4.45 -0.29
C SER A 53 20.53 -5.97 -0.24
N LYS A 54 19.33 -6.49 -0.52
CA LYS A 54 19.07 -7.94 -0.63
C LYS A 54 19.89 -8.58 -1.74
N LYS A 55 19.95 -7.97 -2.93
CA LYS A 55 20.80 -8.47 -4.03
C LYS A 55 22.28 -8.50 -3.65
N LEU A 56 22.79 -7.43 -3.05
CA LEU A 56 24.19 -7.36 -2.60
C LEU A 56 24.52 -8.42 -1.54
N SER A 57 23.53 -8.82 -0.75
CA SER A 57 23.66 -9.83 0.31
C SER A 57 23.31 -11.25 -0.16
N ASN A 58 23.08 -11.47 -1.45
CA ASN A 58 22.58 -12.74 -2.03
C ASN A 58 21.31 -13.27 -1.35
N GLU A 59 20.45 -12.38 -0.84
CA GLU A 59 19.17 -12.75 -0.25
C GLU A 59 18.10 -12.82 -1.36
N PRO A 60 17.47 -13.99 -1.61
CA PRO A 60 16.58 -14.18 -2.76
C PRO A 60 15.16 -13.60 -2.55
N SER A 61 14.88 -13.04 -1.38
CA SER A 61 13.55 -12.52 -1.04
C SER A 61 13.18 -11.29 -1.87
N LEU A 62 11.91 -11.22 -2.26
CA LEU A 62 11.34 -10.04 -2.91
C LEU A 62 11.02 -8.94 -1.90
N VAL A 63 11.03 -7.69 -2.36
CA VAL A 63 10.53 -6.53 -1.64
C VAL A 63 9.16 -6.13 -2.19
N TYR A 64 8.25 -5.77 -1.30
CA TYR A 64 6.91 -5.30 -1.63
C TYR A 64 6.72 -3.90 -1.07
N VAL A 65 6.04 -3.03 -1.82
CA VAL A 65 5.65 -1.69 -1.38
C VAL A 65 4.22 -1.41 -1.81
N LEU A 66 3.43 -0.86 -0.90
CA LEU A 66 2.08 -0.37 -1.14
C LEU A 66 2.11 1.16 -1.09
N MET A 67 1.49 1.80 -2.07
CA MET A 67 1.43 3.25 -2.22
C MET A 67 -0.01 3.67 -2.55
N GLY A 68 -0.38 4.91 -2.26
CA GLY A 68 -1.67 5.46 -2.67
C GLY A 68 -1.64 6.03 -4.09
N ASP A 69 -2.79 6.20 -4.74
CA ASP A 69 -2.86 6.97 -5.99
C ASP A 69 -2.65 8.47 -5.76
N GLY A 70 -3.14 9.04 -4.66
CA GLY A 70 -2.78 10.41 -4.25
C GLY A 70 -1.30 10.61 -3.96
N GLU A 71 -0.62 9.57 -3.50
CA GLU A 71 0.84 9.59 -3.33
C GLU A 71 1.59 9.75 -4.65
N MET A 72 0.97 9.43 -5.79
CA MET A 72 1.59 9.57 -7.11
C MET A 72 1.77 11.03 -7.55
N ASP A 73 1.18 11.98 -6.82
CA ASP A 73 1.42 13.41 -7.04
C ASP A 73 2.83 13.83 -6.56
N GLU A 74 3.46 13.04 -5.69
CA GLU A 74 4.81 13.31 -5.20
C GLU A 74 5.87 13.05 -6.28
N GLY A 75 6.69 14.07 -6.55
CA GLY A 75 7.79 14.00 -7.52
C GLY A 75 8.77 12.84 -7.25
N GLN A 76 8.98 12.55 -5.97
CA GLN A 76 9.88 11.50 -5.50
C GLN A 76 9.51 10.10 -6.03
N ILE A 77 8.22 9.81 -6.23
CA ILE A 77 7.77 8.54 -6.82
C ILE A 77 8.33 8.36 -8.22
N TRP A 78 8.32 9.43 -9.02
CA TRP A 78 8.75 9.39 -10.41
C TRP A 78 10.26 9.30 -10.54
N GLU A 79 11.01 9.97 -9.65
CA GLU A 79 12.47 9.78 -9.54
C GLU A 79 12.81 8.32 -9.21
N ALA A 80 12.11 7.74 -8.24
CA ALA A 80 12.29 6.36 -7.83
C ALA A 80 11.90 5.36 -8.92
N ALA A 81 10.78 5.58 -9.62
CA ALA A 81 10.33 4.77 -10.74
C ALA A 81 11.35 4.75 -11.88
N MET A 82 11.89 5.92 -12.24
CA MET A 82 12.94 6.07 -13.24
C MET A 82 14.21 5.30 -12.85
N TYR A 83 14.65 5.47 -11.60
CA TYR A 83 15.86 4.82 -11.10
C TYR A 83 15.74 3.29 -11.09
N ALA A 84 14.63 2.74 -10.57
CA ALA A 84 14.45 1.30 -10.43
C ALA A 84 14.55 0.57 -11.77
N ALA A 85 13.90 1.11 -12.81
CA ALA A 85 13.96 0.54 -14.14
C ALA A 85 15.34 0.76 -14.78
N GLY A 86 15.90 1.97 -14.69
CA GLY A 86 17.23 2.28 -15.23
C GLY A 86 18.38 1.48 -14.59
N LYS A 87 18.18 0.94 -13.38
CA LYS A 87 19.14 0.09 -12.66
C LYS A 87 18.74 -1.39 -12.58
N GLY A 88 17.65 -1.80 -13.23
CA GLY A 88 17.23 -3.21 -13.26
C GLY A 88 16.90 -3.79 -11.88
N VAL A 89 16.20 -3.03 -11.04
CA VAL A 89 15.76 -3.46 -9.70
C VAL A 89 14.56 -4.41 -9.83
N ASP A 90 14.81 -5.64 -10.23
CA ASP A 90 13.79 -6.63 -10.62
C ASP A 90 13.30 -7.55 -9.49
N ASN A 91 13.74 -7.35 -8.25
CA ASN A 91 13.28 -8.06 -7.05
C ASN A 91 12.31 -7.22 -6.20
N LEU A 92 11.56 -6.32 -6.87
CA LEU A 92 10.60 -5.39 -6.28
C LEU A 92 9.24 -5.52 -6.96
N ILE A 93 8.18 -5.61 -6.14
CA ILE A 93 6.78 -5.49 -6.57
C ILE A 93 6.17 -4.26 -5.89
N ALA A 94 5.91 -3.22 -6.67
CA ALA A 94 5.17 -2.05 -6.23
C ALA A 94 3.68 -2.23 -6.50
N THR A 95 2.83 -1.80 -5.56
CA THR A 95 1.37 -1.82 -5.72
C THR A 95 0.84 -0.43 -5.44
N VAL A 96 0.05 0.11 -6.37
CA VAL A 96 -0.70 1.36 -6.16
C VAL A 96 -2.13 1.00 -5.81
N ASP A 97 -2.58 1.40 -4.62
CA ASP A 97 -3.99 1.40 -4.24
C ASP A 97 -4.73 2.48 -5.03
N TYR A 98 -5.36 2.07 -6.14
CA TYR A 98 -5.91 2.97 -7.14
C TYR A 98 -7.41 3.22 -6.91
N ASN A 99 -7.73 3.78 -5.73
CA ASN A 99 -9.09 3.96 -5.20
C ASN A 99 -9.82 5.24 -5.66
N LYS A 100 -9.12 6.11 -6.40
CA LYS A 100 -9.57 7.37 -7.01
C LYS A 100 -9.88 8.49 -6.03
N GLN A 101 -9.49 8.40 -4.76
CA GLN A 101 -9.83 9.38 -3.73
C GLN A 101 -8.57 9.91 -3.01
N GLN A 102 -8.57 11.21 -2.74
CA GLN A 102 -7.62 11.91 -1.88
C GLN A 102 -8.37 12.68 -0.79
N ILE A 103 -7.63 13.32 0.13
CA ILE A 103 -8.20 14.11 1.25
C ILE A 103 -9.23 15.13 0.75
N ASP A 104 -8.89 15.91 -0.29
CA ASP A 104 -9.73 16.99 -0.80
C ASP A 104 -10.74 16.53 -1.87
N GLY A 105 -10.83 15.23 -2.13
CA GLY A 105 -11.81 14.64 -3.05
C GLY A 105 -11.22 13.71 -4.12
N PRO A 106 -12.00 13.45 -5.18
CA PRO A 106 -11.57 12.56 -6.25
C PRO A 106 -10.30 13.06 -6.97
N ILE A 107 -9.42 12.13 -7.34
CA ILE A 107 -8.15 12.45 -8.02
C ILE A 107 -8.35 13.23 -9.33
N ASP A 108 -9.46 13.03 -10.04
CA ASP A 108 -9.75 13.72 -11.30
C ASP A 108 -10.15 15.20 -11.09
N LYS A 109 -10.41 15.60 -9.85
CA LYS A 109 -10.68 16.99 -9.46
C LYS A 109 -9.49 17.64 -8.77
N VAL A 110 -8.78 16.90 -7.94
CA VAL A 110 -7.61 17.40 -7.20
C VAL A 110 -6.39 17.51 -8.11
N MET A 111 -5.94 16.38 -8.66
CA MET A 111 -4.79 16.30 -9.57
C MET A 111 -4.94 15.13 -10.55
N PRO A 112 -5.41 15.37 -11.78
CA PRO A 112 -5.64 14.30 -12.74
C PRO A 112 -4.36 13.55 -13.11
N LEU A 113 -4.26 12.28 -12.68
CA LEU A 113 -3.10 11.44 -12.99
C LEU A 113 -3.01 11.00 -14.46
N GLY A 114 -4.11 11.10 -15.22
CA GLY A 114 -4.20 10.61 -16.60
C GLY A 114 -4.05 9.09 -16.67
N ASN A 115 -3.39 8.59 -17.72
CA ASN A 115 -3.15 7.16 -17.88
C ASN A 115 -1.95 6.74 -17.01
N LEU A 116 -2.25 6.30 -15.78
CA LEU A 116 -1.24 5.89 -14.81
C LEU A 116 -0.42 4.67 -15.30
N LYS A 117 -1.06 3.71 -15.97
CA LYS A 117 -0.37 2.57 -16.59
C LYS A 117 0.68 3.00 -17.60
N ALA A 118 0.30 3.89 -18.52
CA ALA A 118 1.23 4.40 -19.54
C ALA A 118 2.41 5.15 -18.92
N LYS A 119 2.22 5.88 -17.81
CA LYS A 119 3.31 6.53 -17.07
C LYS A 119 4.31 5.50 -16.54
N TRP A 120 3.85 4.45 -15.86
CA TRP A 120 4.71 3.38 -15.34
C TRP A 120 5.42 2.60 -16.46
N GLU A 121 4.70 2.26 -17.54
CA GLU A 121 5.27 1.60 -18.72
C GLU A 121 6.33 2.47 -19.39
N ALA A 122 6.13 3.79 -19.46
CA ALA A 122 7.10 4.73 -20.02
C ALA A 122 8.41 4.78 -19.20
N PHE A 123 8.35 4.56 -17.88
CA PHE A 123 9.54 4.39 -17.05
C PHE A 123 10.21 3.01 -17.22
N GLY A 124 9.58 2.05 -17.91
CA GLY A 124 10.15 0.72 -18.18
C GLY A 124 9.68 -0.39 -17.24
N TRP A 125 8.61 -0.16 -16.47
CA TRP A 125 8.05 -1.16 -15.54
C TRP A 125 7.18 -2.19 -16.27
N GLN A 126 7.12 -3.41 -15.74
CA GLN A 126 6.03 -4.34 -16.06
C GLN A 126 4.79 -3.93 -15.27
N VAL A 127 3.67 -3.66 -15.96
CA VAL A 127 2.45 -3.22 -15.29
C VAL A 127 1.37 -4.28 -15.36
N LEU A 128 0.86 -4.67 -14.20
CA LEU A 128 -0.33 -5.50 -14.04
C LEU A 128 -1.47 -4.65 -13.48
N GLU A 129 -2.70 -5.09 -13.72
CA GLU A 129 -3.90 -4.47 -13.17
C GLU A 129 -4.75 -5.56 -12.54
N MET A 130 -5.39 -5.25 -11.41
CA MET A 130 -6.27 -6.20 -10.73
C MET A 130 -7.42 -5.50 -10.01
N PRO A 131 -8.59 -6.17 -9.86
CA PRO A 131 -9.59 -5.76 -8.89
C PRO A 131 -9.05 -6.02 -7.47
N GLY A 132 -8.93 -4.96 -6.66
CA GLY A 132 -8.34 -5.00 -5.32
C GLY A 132 -9.28 -5.53 -4.24
N ASN A 133 -10.58 -5.48 -4.48
CA ASN A 133 -11.61 -5.98 -3.54
C ASN A 133 -12.00 -7.44 -3.80
N ASP A 134 -11.29 -8.14 -4.69
CA ASP A 134 -11.44 -9.57 -4.95
C ASP A 134 -10.16 -10.31 -4.53
N MET A 135 -10.22 -11.04 -3.42
CA MET A 135 -9.06 -11.71 -2.84
C MET A 135 -8.49 -12.81 -3.76
N GLU A 136 -9.33 -13.49 -4.55
CA GLU A 136 -8.86 -14.52 -5.49
C GLU A 136 -8.04 -13.86 -6.60
N ALA A 137 -8.53 -12.74 -7.14
CA ALA A 137 -7.82 -11.96 -8.15
C ALA A 137 -6.51 -11.36 -7.61
N VAL A 138 -6.51 -10.86 -6.37
CA VAL A 138 -5.31 -10.37 -5.68
C VAL A 138 -4.25 -11.45 -5.61
N VAL A 139 -4.59 -12.63 -5.07
CA VAL A 139 -3.66 -13.76 -4.94
C VAL A 139 -3.12 -14.19 -6.31
N LYS A 140 -3.99 -14.34 -7.31
CA LYS A 140 -3.61 -14.72 -8.68
C LYS A 140 -2.64 -13.71 -9.31
N THR A 141 -2.89 -12.42 -9.11
CA THR A 141 -2.05 -11.35 -9.66
C THR A 141 -0.69 -11.32 -8.98
N PHE A 142 -0.61 -11.47 -7.66
CA PHE A 142 0.67 -11.55 -6.97
C PHE A 142 1.47 -12.81 -7.33
N VAL A 143 0.81 -13.95 -7.55
CA VAL A 143 1.47 -15.15 -8.10
C VAL A 143 2.06 -14.85 -9.48
N LYS A 144 1.30 -14.19 -10.35
CA LYS A 144 1.80 -13.78 -11.67
C LYS A 144 2.95 -12.78 -11.57
N ALA A 145 2.84 -11.75 -10.73
CA ALA A 145 3.86 -10.72 -10.54
C ALA A 145 5.21 -11.33 -10.12
N LYS A 146 5.20 -12.31 -9.20
CA LYS A 146 6.41 -13.04 -8.79
C LYS A 146 7.12 -13.72 -9.97
N THR A 147 6.38 -14.23 -10.95
CA THR A 147 6.98 -14.85 -12.15
C THR A 147 7.69 -13.85 -13.06
N LEU A 148 7.37 -12.55 -12.95
CA LEU A 148 7.96 -11.48 -13.75
C LEU A 148 9.19 -10.86 -13.07
N CYS A 149 9.40 -11.10 -11.79
CA CYS A 149 10.60 -10.68 -11.07
C CYS A 149 11.86 -11.42 -11.56
N GLY A 150 13.03 -10.82 -11.35
CA GLY A 150 14.32 -11.39 -11.80
C GLY A 150 14.58 -11.27 -13.30
N GLN A 151 13.77 -10.47 -14.02
CA GLN A 151 13.86 -10.29 -15.49
C GLN A 151 14.34 -8.90 -15.89
N HIS A 152 15.23 -8.28 -15.09
CA HIS A 152 15.77 -6.93 -15.30
C HIS A 152 14.76 -5.78 -15.34
N LYS A 153 13.49 -6.05 -14.99
CA LYS A 153 12.43 -5.03 -14.89
C LYS A 153 11.71 -5.14 -13.55
N PRO A 154 11.44 -4.03 -12.87
CA PRO A 154 10.55 -4.00 -11.72
C PRO A 154 9.09 -4.20 -12.15
N VAL A 155 8.24 -4.63 -11.21
CA VAL A 155 6.80 -4.86 -11.44
C VAL A 155 5.96 -3.85 -10.66
N CYS A 156 5.00 -3.23 -11.33
CA CYS A 156 3.99 -2.37 -10.73
C CYS A 156 2.62 -3.02 -10.91
N ILE A 157 1.81 -3.05 -9.86
CA ILE A 157 0.42 -3.51 -9.87
C ILE A 157 -0.48 -2.30 -9.61
N LEU A 158 -1.36 -1.98 -10.54
CA LEU A 158 -2.46 -1.03 -10.29
C LEU A 158 -3.64 -1.82 -9.72
N MET A 159 -3.86 -1.66 -8.42
CA MET A 159 -4.93 -2.32 -7.68
C MET A 159 -6.16 -1.42 -7.69
N HIS A 160 -7.13 -1.72 -8.55
CA HIS A 160 -8.38 -0.96 -8.62
C HIS A 160 -9.27 -1.35 -7.45
N SER A 161 -9.37 -0.47 -6.45
CA SER A 161 -10.08 -0.69 -5.20
C SER A 161 -11.12 0.40 -4.96
N GLU A 162 -11.91 0.24 -3.91
CA GLU A 162 -12.84 1.24 -3.42
C GLU A 162 -12.45 1.67 -2.00
N MET A 163 -12.24 2.98 -1.78
CA MET A 163 -12.01 3.52 -0.45
C MET A 163 -13.23 3.23 0.44
N GLY A 164 -13.01 2.68 1.63
CA GLY A 164 -14.09 2.32 2.56
C GLY A 164 -14.87 1.05 2.18
N HIS A 165 -14.36 0.25 1.24
CA HIS A 165 -15.03 -0.97 0.79
C HIS A 165 -15.50 -1.88 1.93
N GLY A 166 -16.72 -2.42 1.77
CA GLY A 166 -17.35 -3.33 2.74
C GLY A 166 -18.21 -2.63 3.78
N VAL A 167 -18.23 -1.29 3.81
CA VAL A 167 -19.12 -0.50 4.67
C VAL A 167 -19.81 0.58 3.84
N ASP A 168 -21.13 0.47 3.68
CA ASP A 168 -21.96 1.27 2.77
C ASP A 168 -21.80 2.80 2.92
N PHE A 169 -21.76 3.31 4.15
CA PHE A 169 -21.63 4.74 4.43
C PHE A 169 -20.18 5.23 4.35
N MET A 170 -19.20 4.32 4.26
CA MET A 170 -17.79 4.65 4.07
C MET A 170 -17.33 4.50 2.62
N ALA A 171 -17.95 3.59 1.88
CA ALA A 171 -17.57 3.24 0.52
C ALA A 171 -17.70 4.43 -0.45
N GLY A 172 -16.68 4.62 -1.28
CA GLY A 172 -16.71 5.55 -2.41
C GLY A 172 -16.61 7.04 -2.05
N THR A 173 -16.29 7.38 -0.79
CA THR A 173 -16.18 8.77 -0.34
C THR A 173 -14.86 9.04 0.39
N HIS A 174 -14.27 10.21 0.12
CA HIS A 174 -13.05 10.68 0.80
C HIS A 174 -13.30 11.11 2.26
N HIS A 175 -14.57 11.32 2.66
CA HIS A 175 -14.91 11.80 4.00
C HIS A 175 -14.27 10.96 5.12
N TRP A 176 -14.18 9.65 4.90
CA TRP A 176 -13.66 8.69 5.88
C TRP A 176 -12.15 8.48 5.82
N HIS A 177 -11.42 9.23 5.00
CA HIS A 177 -9.96 9.11 4.87
C HIS A 177 -9.22 9.28 6.21
N GLY A 178 -9.68 10.21 7.05
CA GLY A 178 -9.04 10.52 8.34
C GLY A 178 -10.00 10.71 9.51
N VAL A 179 -11.29 10.39 9.32
CA VAL A 179 -12.35 10.62 10.32
C VAL A 179 -12.67 9.31 11.05
N PRO A 180 -12.63 9.27 12.40
CA PRO A 180 -13.04 8.08 13.15
C PRO A 180 -14.57 7.95 13.18
N PRO A 181 -15.14 6.73 13.08
CA PRO A 181 -16.57 6.51 13.25
C PRO A 181 -17.02 6.74 14.70
N SER A 182 -18.27 7.13 14.89
CA SER A 182 -18.95 7.10 16.19
C SER A 182 -19.18 5.66 16.66
N ASN A 183 -19.58 5.48 17.93
CA ASN A 183 -19.93 4.15 18.45
C ASN A 183 -21.11 3.51 17.69
N GLU A 184 -22.09 4.31 17.26
CA GLU A 184 -23.24 3.82 16.49
C GLU A 184 -22.82 3.41 15.08
N GLN A 185 -21.96 4.22 14.44
CA GLN A 185 -21.39 3.91 13.12
C GLN A 185 -20.48 2.69 13.19
N LEU A 186 -19.70 2.51 14.25
CA LEU A 186 -18.90 1.31 14.49
C LEU A 186 -19.79 0.06 14.56
N ALA A 187 -20.84 0.08 15.39
CA ALA A 187 -21.76 -1.04 15.51
C ALA A 187 -22.39 -1.39 14.15
N THR A 188 -22.78 -0.37 13.38
CA THR A 188 -23.35 -0.55 12.04
C THR A 188 -22.32 -1.08 11.03
N ALA A 189 -21.07 -0.61 11.08
CA ALA A 189 -20.02 -1.09 10.18
C ALA A 189 -19.70 -2.57 10.43
N LEU A 190 -19.64 -2.99 11.70
CA LEU A 190 -19.32 -4.38 12.05
C LEU A 190 -20.39 -5.37 11.58
N THR A 191 -21.66 -4.98 11.46
CA THR A 191 -22.70 -5.89 10.92
C THR A 191 -22.60 -6.10 9.41
N GLN A 192 -21.86 -5.25 8.70
CA GLN A 192 -21.67 -5.34 7.25
C GLN A 192 -20.43 -6.16 6.88
N LEU A 193 -19.50 -6.36 7.82
CA LEU A 193 -18.26 -7.07 7.60
C LEU A 193 -18.40 -8.54 8.01
N ASN A 194 -18.09 -9.44 7.09
CA ASN A 194 -18.08 -10.87 7.38
C ASN A 194 -16.97 -11.20 8.38
N GLU A 195 -17.36 -11.74 9.53
CA GLU A 195 -16.42 -12.29 10.48
C GLU A 195 -15.79 -13.57 9.93
N THR A 196 -14.47 -13.58 9.83
CA THR A 196 -13.71 -14.70 9.26
C THR A 196 -12.94 -15.50 10.31
N LEU A 197 -12.77 -14.97 11.52
CA LEU A 197 -11.89 -15.56 12.55
C LEU A 197 -12.55 -15.73 13.94
N GLY A 198 -13.82 -15.33 14.14
CA GLY A 198 -14.51 -15.47 15.44
C GLY A 198 -13.93 -14.57 16.52
N ASP A 199 -13.54 -13.35 16.14
CA ASP A 199 -12.75 -12.40 16.91
C ASP A 199 -13.60 -11.28 17.56
N TYR A 200 -14.92 -11.22 17.33
CA TYR A 200 -15.82 -10.17 17.81
C TYR A 200 -17.02 -10.69 18.61
#